data_AF-A0A7X6VQT8-F1
#
_entry.id   AF-A0A7X6VQT8-F1
#
_cell.length_a   1.000
_cell.length_b   1.000
_cell.length_c   1.000
_cell.angle_alpha   90.00
_cell.angle_beta   90.00
_cell.angle_gamma   90.00
#
_symmetry.space_group_name_H-M   'P 1'
#
loop_
_entity.id
_entity.type
_entity.pdbx_description
1 polymer ?
#
loop_
_entity_poly.entity_id
_entity_poly.type
_entity_poly.pdbx_seq_one_letter_code
_entity_poly.pdbx_strand_id
1 'polypeptide(L)'
;RSIIPLADMEEEKLSYILEQIRHARLFDKYDFTLENASESLTLMKNSSFKLTTMGRSIDDDREFFLTLGAAGLTAAKIAKGEKINKLALV
;
A
#
# COMPACT_ATOMS: atom_id res chain seq x y z
N ARG A 1 -4.24 -17.83 1.04
CA ARG A 1 -3.02 -17.03 1.29
C ARG A 1 -3.44 -15.57 1.33
N SER A 2 -3.02 -14.80 2.32
CA SER A 2 -3.40 -13.38 2.43
C SER A 2 -2.54 -12.52 1.49
N ILE A 3 -3.16 -11.51 0.89
CA ILE A 3 -2.49 -10.53 0.03
C ILE A 3 -2.16 -9.31 0.88
N ILE A 4 -0.91 -8.86 0.86
CA ILE A 4 -0.40 -7.71 1.59
C ILE A 4 -0.01 -6.61 0.59
N PRO A 5 -0.85 -5.57 0.45
CA PRO A 5 -0.57 -4.44 -0.42
C PRO A 5 0.55 -3.57 0.17
N LEU A 6 1.51 -3.21 -0.67
CA LEU A 6 2.52 -2.20 -0.41
C LEU A 6 2.25 -1.01 -1.32
N ALA A 7 2.36 0.20 -0.77
CA ALA A 7 2.34 1.40 -1.57
C ALA A 7 3.68 1.60 -2.28
N ASP A 8 3.60 2.01 -3.55
CA ASP A 8 4.71 2.61 -4.26
C ASP A 8 5.05 3.96 -3.62
N MET A 9 6.23 4.07 -3.03
CA MET A 9 6.71 5.22 -2.24
C MET A 9 8.18 5.48 -2.54
N GLU A 10 8.80 6.43 -1.84
CA GLU A 10 10.23 6.71 -1.99
C GLU A 10 11.07 5.44 -1.90
N GLU A 11 12.01 5.29 -2.83
CA GLU A 11 12.78 4.07 -3.04
C GLU A 11 13.50 3.60 -1.77
N GLU A 12 14.06 4.53 -0.99
CA GLU A 12 14.74 4.22 0.28
C GLU A 12 13.77 3.58 1.29
N LYS A 13 12.55 4.10 1.41
CA LYS A 13 11.52 3.58 2.34
C LYS A 13 11.00 2.23 1.87
N LEU A 14 10.72 2.10 0.58
CA LEU A 14 10.26 0.84 0.00
C LEU A 14 11.33 -0.25 0.14
N SER A 15 12.59 0.09 -0.16
CA SER A 15 13.73 -0.81 0.00
C SER A 15 13.85 -1.28 1.44
N TYR A 16 13.81 -0.35 2.42
CA TYR A 16 13.83 -0.70 3.83
C TYR A 16 12.72 -1.70 4.20
N ILE A 17 11.47 -1.48 3.77
CA ILE A 17 10.36 -2.39 4.02
C ILE A 17 10.60 -3.76 3.36
N LEU A 18 11.04 -3.81 2.10
CA LEU A 18 11.31 -5.05 1.38
C LEU A 18 12.43 -5.86 2.05
N GLU A 19 13.46 -5.19 2.58
CA GLU A 19 14.49 -5.85 3.37
C GLU A 19 13.92 -6.47 4.64
N GLN A 20 13.08 -5.75 5.40
CA GLN A 20 12.42 -6.31 6.59
C GLN A 20 11.57 -7.54 6.24
N ILE A 21 10.79 -7.48 5.16
CA ILE A 21 9.97 -8.59 4.66
C ILE A 21 10.84 -9.80 4.31
N ARG A 22 11.97 -9.58 3.62
CA ARG A 22 12.95 -10.61 3.25
C ARG A 22 13.58 -11.24 4.49
N HIS A 23 14.09 -10.43 5.42
CA HIS A 23 14.72 -10.91 6.65
C HIS A 23 13.77 -11.72 7.53
N ALA A 24 12.50 -11.32 7.59
CA ALA A 24 11.46 -12.04 8.34
C ALA A 24 10.85 -13.25 7.58
N ARG A 25 11.34 -13.56 6.37
CA ARG A 25 10.82 -14.65 5.50
C ARG A 25 9.31 -14.59 5.29
N LEU A 26 8.78 -13.38 5.15
CA LEU A 26 7.33 -13.18 5.02
C LEU A 26 6.82 -13.53 3.62
N PHE A 27 7.69 -13.51 2.60
CA PHE A 27 7.36 -13.98 1.26
C PHE A 27 6.92 -15.46 1.23
N ASP A 28 7.28 -16.28 2.21
CA ASP A 28 6.84 -17.68 2.29
C ASP A 28 5.39 -17.80 2.77
N LYS A 29 4.90 -16.80 3.51
CA LYS A 29 3.59 -16.83 4.18
C LYS A 29 2.54 -16.00 3.45
N TYR A 30 2.94 -14.91 2.83
CA TYR A 30 2.06 -13.91 2.25
C TYR A 30 2.38 -13.65 0.78
N ASP A 31 1.36 -13.22 0.03
CA ASP A 31 1.57 -12.67 -1.30
C ASP A 31 1.67 -11.15 -1.18
N PHE A 32 2.77 -10.54 -1.62
CA PHE A 32 2.90 -9.08 -1.62
C PHE A 32 2.55 -8.53 -3.00
N THR A 33 1.95 -7.35 -3.04
CA THR A 33 1.68 -6.61 -4.29
C THR A 33 2.14 -5.16 -4.10
N LEU A 34 2.68 -4.55 -5.16
CA LEU A 34 3.04 -3.14 -5.16
C LEU A 34 1.98 -2.35 -5.93
N GLU A 35 1.46 -1.30 -5.33
CA GLU A 35 0.39 -0.48 -5.91
C GLU A 35 0.77 0.99 -5.93
N ASN A 36 0.65 1.62 -7.09
CA ASN A 36 0.72 3.08 -7.18
C ASN A 36 -0.63 3.67 -6.77
N ALA A 37 -0.68 4.19 -5.55
CA ALA A 37 -1.87 4.78 -4.95
C ALA A 37 -1.85 6.31 -4.91
N SER A 38 -1.00 6.95 -5.73
CA SER A 38 -0.82 8.41 -5.71
C SER A 38 -2.13 9.16 -5.98
N GLU A 39 -2.95 8.66 -6.91
CA GLU A 39 -4.27 9.23 -7.19
C GLU A 39 -5.22 9.13 -6.00
N SER A 40 -5.11 8.08 -5.18
CA SER A 40 -5.93 7.92 -3.98
C SER A 40 -5.68 9.04 -2.98
N LEU A 41 -4.44 9.53 -2.84
CA LEU A 41 -4.13 10.68 -1.99
C LEU A 41 -4.84 11.95 -2.49
N THR A 42 -4.82 12.20 -3.80
CA THR A 42 -5.51 13.35 -4.41
C THR A 42 -7.00 13.27 -4.16
N LEU A 43 -7.61 12.10 -4.36
CA LEU A 43 -9.04 11.87 -4.09
C LEU A 43 -9.38 12.10 -2.62
N MET A 44 -8.56 11.58 -1.70
CA MET A 44 -8.74 11.76 -0.26
C MET A 44 -8.65 13.23 0.16
N LYS A 45 -7.67 13.98 -0.37
CA LYS A 45 -7.50 15.42 -0.12
C LYS A 45 -8.64 16.27 -0.64
N ASN A 46 -9.19 15.92 -1.80
CA ASN A 46 -10.29 16.65 -2.43
C ASN A 46 -11.67 16.20 -1.94
N SER A 47 -11.74 15.20 -1.08
CA SER A 47 -13.01 14.74 -0.52
C SER A 47 -13.57 15.77 0.47
N SER A 48 -14.89 15.77 0.65
CA SER A 48 -15.55 16.56 1.69
C SER A 48 -15.26 16.04 3.11
N PHE A 49 -14.59 14.90 3.23
CA PHE A 49 -14.24 14.28 4.50
C PHE A 49 -12.88 14.76 4.97
N LYS A 50 -12.82 15.25 6.22
CA LYS A 50 -11.55 15.55 6.88
C LYS A 50 -10.91 14.25 7.38
N LEU A 51 -10.21 13.56 6.49
CA LEU A 51 -9.53 12.30 6.81
C LEU A 51 -8.34 12.55 7.75
N THR A 52 -8.36 11.87 8.88
CA THR A 52 -7.30 11.92 9.90
C THR A 52 -7.11 10.53 10.53
N THR A 53 -5.92 10.27 11.04
CA THR A 53 -5.59 9.05 11.78
C THR A 53 -4.71 9.39 12.97
N MET A 54 -5.07 8.95 14.18
CA MET A 54 -4.29 9.24 15.39
C MET A 54 -3.94 10.75 15.53
N GLY A 55 -4.86 11.65 15.14
CA GLY A 55 -4.65 13.10 15.15
C GLY A 55 -3.82 13.67 13.99
N ARG A 56 -3.30 12.84 13.08
CA ARG A 56 -2.48 13.22 11.92
C ARG A 56 -3.34 13.33 10.66
N SER A 57 -3.10 14.37 9.87
CA SER A 57 -3.71 14.57 8.55
C SER A 57 -2.95 13.82 7.45
N ILE A 58 -3.46 13.90 6.22
CA ILE A 58 -2.81 13.32 5.04
C ILE A 58 -1.41 13.91 4.82
N ASP A 59 -1.21 15.19 5.15
CA ASP A 59 0.09 15.85 4.99
C ASP A 59 1.06 15.53 6.12
N ASP A 60 0.54 15.15 7.30
CA ASP A 60 1.36 14.76 8.45
C ASP A 60 1.87 13.31 8.36
N ASP A 61 1.13 12.41 7.68
CA ASP A 61 1.47 10.98 7.56
C ASP A 61 1.12 10.44 6.17
N ARG A 62 1.76 11.00 5.13
CA ARG A 62 1.49 10.69 3.72
C ARG A 62 1.54 9.19 3.42
N GLU A 63 2.56 8.49 3.91
CA GLU A 63 2.79 7.07 3.64
C GLU A 63 1.70 6.17 4.22
N PHE A 64 1.14 6.53 5.39
CA PHE A 64 0.00 5.80 5.95
C PHE A 64 -1.21 5.86 5.01
N PHE A 65 -1.58 7.07 4.56
CA PHE A 65 -2.72 7.23 3.67
C PHE A 65 -2.45 6.63 2.29
N LEU A 66 -1.22 6.71 1.79
CA LEU A 66 -0.84 6.08 0.53
C LEU A 66 -1.00 4.55 0.60
N THR A 67 -0.56 3.94 1.71
CA THR A 67 -0.72 2.51 1.96
C THR A 67 -2.19 2.12 2.13
N LEU A 68 -3.00 2.98 2.74
CA LEU A 68 -4.46 2.80 2.80
C LEU A 68 -5.10 2.82 1.40
N GLY A 69 -4.66 3.73 0.53
CA GLY A 69 -5.05 3.77 -0.87
C GLY A 69 -4.68 2.48 -1.61
N ALA A 70 -3.44 2.02 -1.45
CA ALA A 70 -2.96 0.75 -2.02
C ALA A 70 -3.84 -0.43 -1.58
N ALA A 71 -4.19 -0.50 -0.30
CA ALA A 71 -5.08 -1.54 0.21
C ALA A 71 -6.48 -1.50 -0.41
N GLY A 72 -7.07 -0.31 -0.51
CA GLY A 72 -8.36 -0.10 -1.17
C GLY A 72 -8.35 -0.50 -2.64
N LEU A 73 -7.31 -0.10 -3.38
CA LEU A 73 -7.14 -0.45 -4.79
C LEU A 73 -6.98 -1.96 -4.98
N THR A 74 -6.13 -2.62 -4.20
CA THR A 74 -5.97 -4.08 -4.26
C THR A 74 -7.30 -4.79 -3.97
N ALA A 75 -8.04 -4.37 -2.93
CA ALA A 75 -9.33 -4.95 -2.61
C ALA A 75 -10.35 -4.78 -3.75
N ALA A 76 -10.38 -3.60 -4.39
CA ALA A 76 -11.24 -3.34 -5.53
C ALA A 76 -10.90 -4.21 -6.75
N LYS A 77 -9.60 -4.40 -7.05
CA LYS A 77 -9.14 -5.31 -8.11
C LYS A 77 -9.59 -6.75 -7.85
N ILE A 78 -9.41 -7.24 -6.62
CA ILE A 78 -9.86 -8.58 -6.20
C ILE A 78 -11.37 -8.73 -6.39
N ALA A 79 -12.15 -7.74 -5.93
CA ALA A 79 -13.61 -7.76 -6.04
C ALA A 79 -14.10 -7.80 -7.50
N LYS A 80 -13.34 -7.21 -8.43
CA LYS A 80 -13.62 -7.23 -9.88
C LYS A 80 -13.08 -8.47 -10.60
N GLY A 81 -12.35 -9.35 -9.90
CA GLY A 81 -11.69 -10.51 -10.51
C GLY A 81 -10.47 -10.15 -11.37
N GLU A 82 -9.89 -8.96 -11.17
CA GLU A 82 -8.69 -8.53 -11.87
C GLU A 82 -7.44 -9.28 -11.35
N LYS A 83 -6.43 -9.43 -12.22
CA LYS A 83 -5.15 -10.03 -11.82
C LYS A 83 -4.37 -9.08 -10.91
N ILE A 84 -3.81 -9.63 -9.83
CA ILE A 84 -2.92 -8.93 -8.91
C ILE A 84 -1.47 -9.26 -9.27
N ASN A 85 -0.65 -8.22 -9.46
CA ASN A 85 0.77 -8.36 -9.76
C ASN A 85 1.54 -8.68 -8.46
N LYS A 86 1.78 -9.97 -8.24
CA LYS A 86 2.52 -10.43 -7.07
C LYS A 86 4.00 -10.14 -7.23
N LEU A 87 4.62 -9.62 -6.18
CA LEU A 87 6.06 -9.52 -6.06
C LEU A 87 6.66 -10.91 -5.89
N ALA A 88 7.75 -11.18 -6.60
CA ALA A 88 8.58 -12.37 -6.43
C ALA A 88 10.00 -11.93 -6.07
N LEU A 89 10.63 -12.67 -5.16
CA LEU A 89 12.06 -12.54 -4.93
C LEU A 89 12.78 -13.05 -6.19
N VAL A 90 13.70 -12.24 -6.73
CA VAL A 90 14.67 -12.64 -7.76
C VAL A 90 15.87 -13.28 -7.07
#